data_AF-A0A087SV77-F1
#
_entry.id   AF-A0A087SV77-F1
#
_cell.length_a   1.000
_cell.length_b   1.000
_cell.length_c   1.000
_cell.angle_alpha   90.00
_cell.angle_beta   90.00
_cell.angle_gamma   90.00
#
_symmetry.space_group_name_H-M   'P 1'
#
loop_
_entity.id
_entity.type
_entity.pdbx_description
1 polymer ?
#
loop_
_entity_poly.entity_id
_entity_poly.type
_entity_poly.pdbx_seq_one_letter_code
_entity_poly.pdbx_strand_id
1 'polypeptide(L)'
;MKSPPAGVKLVMEAICVLRGIKPDRIPDPAGTGKMIEDYWGPSKKLLGDMKFLDGLKNYDKDNIPAKAMKEIRQKYTSNPEFDPEKIKSASTAAEGLCRWVRAMDSYDHVAKIVAPKKEALTHAESDLAEALAALKVKQDSLKEVQDKLAELEKKLAQAQKEKE
;
A
#
# COMPACT_ATOMS: atom_id res chain seq x y z
N MET A 1 -18.09 19.67 22.48
CA MET A 1 -19.16 20.05 21.54
C MET A 1 -20.31 19.05 21.66
N LYS A 2 -21.56 19.52 21.82
CA LYS A 2 -22.73 18.64 22.05
C LYS A 2 -23.19 17.91 20.78
N SER A 3 -23.05 18.51 19.59
CA SER A 3 -23.23 17.87 18.28
C SER A 3 -22.25 18.45 17.25
N PRO A 4 -21.45 17.63 16.55
CA PRO A 4 -20.54 18.11 15.51
C PRO A 4 -21.29 18.48 14.23
N PRO A 5 -20.70 19.32 13.36
CA PRO A 5 -21.20 19.50 11.99
C PRO A 5 -21.30 18.15 11.26
N ALA A 6 -22.29 18.00 10.38
CA ALA A 6 -22.53 16.74 9.67
C ALA A 6 -21.30 16.24 8.91
N GLY A 7 -20.59 17.12 8.20
CA GLY A 7 -19.35 16.78 7.49
C GLY A 7 -18.25 16.26 8.42
N VAL A 8 -18.07 16.88 9.59
CA VAL A 8 -17.08 16.42 10.59
C VAL A 8 -17.48 15.06 11.16
N LYS A 9 -18.77 14.82 11.40
CA LYS A 9 -19.26 13.52 11.86
C LYS A 9 -18.94 12.42 10.84
N LEU A 10 -19.24 12.67 9.56
CA LEU A 10 -18.98 11.72 8.47
C LEU A 10 -17.49 11.38 8.34
N VAL A 11 -16.61 12.38 8.40
CA VAL A 11 -15.15 12.17 8.33
C VAL A 11 -14.65 11.33 9.49
N MET A 12 -15.08 11.65 10.71
CA MET A 12 -14.65 10.92 11.90
C MET A 12 -15.16 9.48 11.91
N GLU A 13 -16.39 9.27 11.45
CA GLU A 13 -16.98 7.95 11.28
C GLU A 13 -16.16 7.10 10.28
N ALA A 14 -15.80 7.66 9.13
CA ALA A 14 -14.97 6.98 8.14
C ALA A 14 -13.60 6.57 8.72
N ILE A 15 -12.98 7.42 9.55
CA ILE A 15 -11.71 7.07 10.21
C ILE A 15 -11.89 5.94 11.22
N CYS A 16 -12.99 5.95 11.99
CA CYS A 16 -13.31 4.84 12.90
C CYS A 16 -13.47 3.52 12.15
N VAL A 17 -14.15 3.53 11.00
CA VAL A 17 -14.31 2.34 10.14
C VAL A 17 -12.96 1.84 9.65
N LEU A 18 -12.09 2.72 9.14
CA LEU A 18 -10.74 2.34 8.70
C LEU A 18 -9.90 1.77 9.83
N ARG A 19 -9.98 2.34 11.04
CA ARG A 19 -9.26 1.84 12.23
C ARG A 19 -9.93 0.62 12.88
N GLY A 20 -11.04 0.11 12.34
CA GLY A 20 -11.77 -1.03 12.90
C GLY A 20 -12.39 -0.75 14.28
N ILE A 21 -12.61 0.52 14.63
CA ILE A 21 -13.23 0.93 15.89
C ILE A 21 -14.72 0.67 15.79
N LYS A 22 -15.29 -0.08 16.74
CA LYS A 22 -16.72 -0.40 16.75
C LYS A 22 -17.57 0.82 17.14
N PRO A 23 -18.77 0.98 16.57
CA PRO A 23 -19.70 2.02 16.99
C PRO A 23 -20.26 1.73 18.39
N ASP A 24 -20.63 2.79 19.10
CA ASP A 24 -21.39 2.68 20.34
C ASP A 24 -22.87 2.49 20.00
N ARG A 25 -23.59 1.61 20.74
CA ARG A 25 -25.04 1.48 20.60
C ARG A 25 -25.73 2.46 21.54
N ILE A 26 -26.39 3.47 20.98
CA ILE A 26 -27.10 4.49 21.75
C ILE A 26 -28.60 4.51 21.41
N PRO A 27 -29.47 4.94 22.34
CA PRO A 27 -30.86 5.22 22.01
C PRO A 27 -30.95 6.29 20.92
N ASP A 28 -31.88 6.13 19.99
CA ASP A 28 -32.10 7.05 18.88
C ASP A 28 -32.33 8.47 19.42
N PRO A 29 -31.47 9.45 19.05
CA PRO A 29 -31.63 10.85 19.43
C PRO A 29 -32.96 11.46 18.97
N ALA A 30 -33.63 10.86 17.97
CA ALA A 30 -34.95 11.27 17.50
C ALA A 30 -36.11 10.76 18.37
N GLY A 31 -35.82 10.04 19.46
CA GLY A 31 -36.84 9.62 20.44
C GLY A 31 -37.68 8.41 20.01
N THR A 32 -37.28 7.68 18.96
CA THR A 32 -38.02 6.51 18.44
C THR A 32 -37.91 5.26 19.33
N GLY A 33 -37.12 5.31 20.41
CA GLY A 33 -36.87 4.19 21.32
C GLY A 33 -35.98 3.08 20.74
N LYS A 34 -35.54 3.19 19.48
CA LYS A 34 -34.66 2.22 18.82
C LYS A 34 -33.20 2.47 19.22
N MET A 35 -32.40 1.40 19.26
CA MET A 35 -30.95 1.52 19.45
C MET A 35 -30.27 1.68 18.09
N ILE A 36 -29.50 2.75 17.91
CA ILE A 36 -28.73 3.03 16.69
C ILE A 36 -27.23 2.88 16.94
N GLU A 37 -26.48 2.60 15.88
CA GLU A 37 -25.02 2.60 15.90
C GLU A 37 -24.51 4.04 15.71
N ASP A 38 -23.75 4.55 16.67
CA ASP A 38 -23.17 5.89 16.62
C ASP A 38 -21.65 5.83 16.82
N TYR A 39 -20.95 6.39 15.84
CA TYR A 39 -19.50 6.50 15.86
C TYR A 39 -19.00 7.77 16.52
N TRP A 40 -19.86 8.70 16.96
CA TRP A 40 -19.42 9.95 17.55
C TRP A 40 -18.82 9.77 18.95
N GLY A 41 -19.38 8.86 19.75
CA GLY A 41 -18.78 8.45 21.03
C GLY A 41 -17.32 7.99 20.89
N PRO A 42 -17.04 6.97 20.06
CA PRO A 42 -15.69 6.50 19.78
C PRO A 42 -14.81 7.54 19.10
N SER A 43 -15.36 8.33 18.18
CA SER A 43 -14.64 9.41 17.48
C SER A 43 -14.10 10.47 18.44
N LYS A 44 -14.86 10.84 19.48
CA LYS A 44 -14.39 11.78 20.51
C LYS A 44 -13.23 11.20 21.31
N LYS A 45 -13.28 9.92 21.66
CA LYS A 45 -12.18 9.23 22.35
C LYS A 45 -10.94 9.21 21.47
N LEU A 46 -11.12 8.96 20.17
CA LEU A 46 -10.06 8.97 19.18
C LEU A 46 -9.40 10.34 19.04
N LEU A 47 -10.19 11.42 18.97
CA LEU A 47 -9.67 12.79 18.92
C LEU A 47 -8.97 13.23 20.21
N GLY A 48 -9.31 12.62 21.34
CA GLY A 48 -8.63 12.85 22.61
C GLY A 48 -7.30 12.11 22.76
N ASP A 49 -6.98 11.18 21.86
CA ASP A 49 -5.72 10.44 21.87
C ASP A 49 -4.59 11.29 21.28
N MET A 50 -3.57 11.59 22.10
CA MET A 50 -2.39 12.34 21.66
C MET A 50 -1.63 11.64 20.52
N LYS A 51 -1.73 10.31 20.41
CA LYS A 51 -1.09 9.51 19.36
C LYS A 51 -1.95 9.36 18.11
N PHE A 52 -3.11 10.01 18.05
CA PHE A 52 -4.03 9.89 16.92
C PHE A 52 -3.37 10.17 15.56
N LEU A 53 -2.70 11.32 15.45
CA LEU A 53 -2.05 11.72 14.19
C LEU A 53 -0.88 10.81 13.82
N ASP A 54 -0.10 10.36 14.80
CA ASP A 54 0.99 9.40 14.55
C ASP A 54 0.45 8.04 14.12
N GLY A 55 -0.70 7.63 14.65
CA GLY A 55 -1.43 6.45 14.21
C GLY A 55 -1.92 6.54 12.76
N LEU A 56 -2.30 7.75 12.29
CA LEU A 56 -2.67 7.96 10.89
C LEU A 56 -1.45 7.97 9.95
N LYS A 57 -0.32 8.52 10.40
CA LYS A 57 0.93 8.53 9.63
C LYS A 57 1.52 7.14 9.45
N ASN A 58 1.51 6.34 10.51
CA ASN A 58 2.04 4.98 10.53
C ASN A 58 0.97 3.92 10.25
N TYR A 59 -0.16 4.31 9.67
CA TYR A 59 -1.26 3.41 9.38
C TYR A 59 -0.82 2.37 8.34
N ASP A 60 -1.12 1.10 8.59
CA ASP A 60 -0.85 0.00 7.67
C ASP A 60 -1.84 0.02 6.50
N LYS A 61 -1.52 0.85 5.53
CA LYS A 61 -2.26 1.03 4.28
C LYS A 61 -2.21 -0.20 3.35
N ASP A 62 -1.29 -1.13 3.60
CA ASP A 62 -1.07 -2.31 2.77
C ASP A 62 -1.97 -3.48 3.23
N ASN A 63 -2.39 -3.50 4.50
CA ASN A 63 -3.25 -4.54 5.08
C ASN A 63 -4.64 -4.05 5.54
N ILE A 64 -5.32 -3.23 4.75
CA ILE A 64 -6.65 -2.74 5.09
C ILE A 64 -7.71 -3.86 4.87
N PRO A 65 -8.57 -4.18 5.86
CA PRO A 65 -9.61 -5.18 5.67
C PRO A 65 -10.56 -4.81 4.52
N ALA A 66 -10.79 -5.76 3.61
CA ALA A 66 -11.67 -5.54 2.45
C ALA A 66 -13.10 -5.11 2.84
N LYS A 67 -13.59 -5.57 4.00
CA LYS A 67 -14.89 -5.15 4.55
C LYS A 67 -14.90 -3.66 4.88
N ALA A 68 -13.86 -3.15 5.54
CA ALA A 68 -13.74 -1.73 5.88
C ALA A 68 -13.66 -0.88 4.60
N MET A 69 -12.82 -1.27 3.64
CA MET A 69 -12.72 -0.55 2.36
C MET A 69 -14.02 -0.53 1.56
N LYS A 70 -14.75 -1.66 1.55
CA LYS A 70 -16.07 -1.73 0.90
C LYS A 70 -17.05 -0.76 1.55
N GLU A 71 -17.08 -0.71 2.88
CA GLU A 71 -17.91 0.22 3.62
C GLU A 71 -17.53 1.68 3.36
N ILE A 72 -16.22 1.99 3.32
CA ILE A 72 -15.71 3.33 2.96
C ILE A 72 -16.22 3.79 1.60
N ARG A 73 -16.06 2.95 0.58
CA ARG A 73 -16.50 3.25 -0.79
C ARG A 73 -18.01 3.45 -0.86
N GLN A 74 -18.78 2.53 -0.27
CA GLN A 74 -20.24 2.52 -0.40
C GLN A 74 -20.92 3.64 0.38
N LYS A 75 -20.48 3.91 1.62
CA LYS A 75 -21.15 4.86 2.52
C LYS A 75 -20.60 6.28 2.46
N TYR A 76 -19.28 6.45 2.24
CA TYR A 76 -18.63 7.75 2.37
C TYR A 76 -18.08 8.24 1.02
N THR A 77 -17.18 7.53 0.35
CA THR A 77 -16.60 8.05 -0.91
C THR A 77 -17.64 8.25 -2.02
N SER A 78 -18.71 7.46 -2.04
CA SER A 78 -19.84 7.64 -2.99
C SER A 78 -20.79 8.78 -2.60
N ASN A 79 -20.69 9.29 -1.37
CA ASN A 79 -21.58 10.33 -0.87
C ASN A 79 -21.05 11.72 -1.31
N PRO A 80 -21.85 12.53 -2.04
CA PRO A 80 -21.46 13.88 -2.45
C PRO A 80 -21.17 14.84 -1.29
N GLU A 81 -21.62 14.53 -0.08
CA GLU A 81 -21.33 15.31 1.13
C GLU A 81 -19.95 14.98 1.73
N PHE A 82 -19.32 13.88 1.29
CA PHE A 82 -17.96 13.51 1.65
C PHE A 82 -16.93 14.14 0.70
N ASP A 83 -17.06 15.44 0.48
CA ASP A 83 -16.15 16.21 -0.36
C ASP A 83 -15.27 17.13 0.51
N PRO A 84 -13.91 17.08 0.37
CA PRO A 84 -13.00 17.93 1.11
C PRO A 84 -13.34 19.42 1.03
N GLU A 85 -13.75 19.93 -0.15
CA GLU A 85 -14.05 21.35 -0.33
C GLU A 85 -15.35 21.74 0.38
N LYS A 86 -16.35 20.84 0.41
CA LYS A 86 -17.55 21.06 1.23
C LYS A 86 -17.23 21.01 2.72
N ILE A 87 -16.44 20.03 3.15
CA ILE A 87 -16.09 19.81 4.57
C ILE A 87 -15.21 20.94 5.11
N LYS A 88 -14.38 21.56 4.26
CA LYS A 88 -13.54 22.72 4.60
C LYS A 88 -14.34 23.86 5.21
N SER A 89 -15.56 24.09 4.75
CA SER A 89 -16.46 25.11 5.31
C SER A 89 -16.80 24.86 6.78
N ALA A 90 -16.82 23.59 7.21
CA ALA A 90 -17.07 23.22 8.59
C ALA A 90 -15.77 23.11 9.41
N SER A 91 -14.69 22.58 8.84
CA SER A 91 -13.39 22.48 9.51
C SER A 91 -12.25 22.16 8.53
N THR A 92 -11.20 22.99 8.54
CA THR A 92 -9.95 22.76 7.81
C THR A 92 -9.22 21.50 8.29
N ALA A 93 -9.31 21.16 9.57
CA ALA A 93 -8.72 19.92 10.08
C ALA A 93 -9.48 18.69 9.56
N ALA A 94 -10.82 18.76 9.50
CA ALA A 94 -11.63 17.69 8.93
C ALA A 94 -11.44 17.55 7.41
N GLU A 95 -11.14 18.63 6.69
CA GLU A 95 -10.74 18.59 5.28
C GLU A 95 -9.49 17.70 5.09
N GLY A 96 -8.43 17.94 5.87
CA GLY A 96 -7.20 17.15 5.79
C GLY A 96 -7.44 15.66 6.05
N LEU A 97 -8.28 15.36 7.04
CA LEU A 97 -8.71 14.00 7.35
C LEU A 97 -9.58 13.37 6.25
N CYS A 98 -10.47 14.13 5.63
CA CYS A 98 -11.26 13.67 4.48
C CYS A 98 -10.36 13.32 3.28
N ARG A 99 -9.39 14.19 2.97
CA ARG A 99 -8.37 13.92 1.93
C ARG A 99 -7.58 12.65 2.25
N TRP A 100 -7.21 12.44 3.51
CA TRP A 100 -6.52 11.23 3.95
C TRP A 100 -7.35 9.96 3.70
N VAL A 101 -8.64 9.94 4.05
CA VAL A 101 -9.52 8.79 3.78
C VAL A 101 -9.62 8.50 2.28
N ARG A 102 -9.81 9.53 1.45
CA ARG A 102 -9.85 9.39 -0.02
C ARG A 102 -8.52 8.88 -0.58
N ALA A 103 -7.39 9.32 -0.01
CA ALA A 103 -6.07 8.85 -0.39
C ALA A 103 -5.87 7.37 -0.05
N MET A 104 -6.35 6.90 1.11
CA MET A 104 -6.32 5.47 1.47
C MET A 104 -7.14 4.63 0.49
N ASP A 105 -8.28 5.13 0.03
CA ASP A 105 -9.11 4.43 -0.95
C ASP A 105 -8.43 4.29 -2.32
N SER A 106 -7.87 5.38 -2.82
CA SER A 106 -7.08 5.38 -4.05
C SER A 106 -5.86 4.46 -3.93
N TYR A 107 -5.18 4.49 -2.77
CA TYR A 107 -4.05 3.62 -2.50
C TYR A 107 -4.42 2.14 -2.55
N ASP A 108 -5.49 1.70 -1.86
CA ASP A 108 -5.95 0.30 -1.89
C ASP A 108 -6.27 -0.16 -3.33
N HIS A 109 -6.87 0.71 -4.15
CA HIS A 109 -7.16 0.38 -5.54
C HIS A 109 -5.88 0.18 -6.36
N VAL A 110 -4.92 1.10 -6.25
CA VAL A 110 -3.65 1.02 -6.98
C VAL A 110 -2.79 -0.13 -6.46
N ALA A 111 -2.75 -0.34 -5.14
CA ALA A 111 -1.98 -1.41 -4.52
C ALA A 111 -2.39 -2.79 -5.05
N LYS A 112 -3.69 -3.02 -5.24
CA LYS A 112 -4.21 -4.27 -5.83
C LYS A 112 -3.78 -4.49 -7.28
N ILE A 113 -3.61 -3.42 -8.05
CA ILE A 113 -3.13 -3.49 -9.43
C ILE A 113 -1.60 -3.68 -9.47
N VAL A 114 -0.90 -3.10 -8.51
CA VAL A 114 0.57 -3.12 -8.43
C VAL A 114 1.11 -4.40 -7.80
N ALA A 115 0.39 -5.02 -6.86
CA ALA A 115 0.77 -6.27 -6.20
C ALA A 115 1.21 -7.38 -7.18
N PRO A 116 0.41 -7.77 -8.19
CA PRO A 116 0.81 -8.81 -9.13
C PRO A 116 2.02 -8.40 -9.98
N LYS A 117 2.19 -7.10 -10.25
CA LYS A 117 3.35 -6.58 -11.00
C LYS A 117 4.62 -6.68 -10.17
N LYS A 118 4.55 -6.42 -8.86
CA LYS A 118 5.69 -6.58 -7.95
C LYS A 118 6.08 -8.04 -7.81
N GLU A 119 5.12 -8.94 -7.67
CA GLU A 119 5.38 -10.39 -7.62
C GLU A 119 6.05 -10.88 -8.92
N ALA A 120 5.52 -10.48 -10.08
CA ALA A 120 6.12 -10.81 -11.37
C ALA A 120 7.53 -10.23 -11.53
N LEU A 121 7.77 -9.01 -11.02
CA LEU A 121 9.11 -8.41 -11.02
C LEU A 121 10.09 -9.22 -10.18
N THR A 122 9.72 -9.58 -8.94
CA THR A 122 10.57 -10.38 -8.07
C THR A 122 10.91 -11.74 -8.67
N HIS A 123 9.95 -12.39 -9.34
CA HIS A 123 10.21 -13.64 -10.07
C HIS A 123 11.21 -13.43 -11.22
N ALA A 124 10.97 -12.43 -12.07
CA ALA A 124 11.83 -12.14 -13.21
C ALA A 124 13.26 -11.72 -12.78
N GLU A 125 13.39 -10.99 -11.68
CA GLU A 125 14.69 -10.64 -11.10
C GLU A 125 15.44 -11.87 -10.58
N SER A 126 14.72 -12.85 -10.00
CA SER A 126 15.30 -14.14 -9.59
C SER A 126 15.79 -14.92 -10.80
N ASP A 127 14.95 -15.06 -11.83
CA ASP A 127 15.32 -15.78 -13.07
C ASP A 127 16.54 -15.13 -13.76
N LEU A 128 16.57 -13.80 -13.78
CA LEU A 128 17.69 -13.04 -14.34
C LEU A 128 18.97 -13.29 -13.55
N ALA A 129 18.90 -13.30 -12.22
CA ALA A 129 20.06 -13.57 -11.38
C ALA A 129 20.63 -14.97 -11.63
N GLU A 130 19.76 -15.98 -11.78
CA GLU A 130 20.16 -17.35 -12.12
C GLU A 130 20.80 -17.43 -13.51
N ALA A 131 20.20 -16.79 -14.51
CA ALA A 131 20.71 -16.77 -15.87
C ALA A 131 22.09 -16.09 -15.95
N LEU A 132 22.29 -14.98 -15.24
CA LEU A 132 23.58 -14.28 -15.17
C LEU A 132 24.65 -15.12 -14.49
N ALA A 133 24.30 -15.85 -13.43
CA ALA A 133 25.21 -16.79 -12.77
C ALA A 133 25.63 -17.92 -13.73
N ALA A 134 24.69 -18.51 -14.46
CA ALA A 134 24.97 -19.54 -15.45
C ALA A 134 25.84 -19.01 -16.61
N LEU A 135 25.54 -17.81 -17.12
CA LEU A 135 26.31 -17.16 -18.17
C LEU A 135 27.76 -16.97 -17.76
N LYS A 136 28.01 -16.50 -16.53
CA LYS A 136 29.36 -16.31 -16.00
C LYS A 136 30.16 -17.61 -16.00
N VAL A 137 29.58 -18.71 -15.53
CA VAL A 137 30.22 -20.04 -15.55
C VAL A 137 30.58 -20.46 -16.97
N LYS A 138 29.70 -20.23 -17.95
CA LYS A 138 29.96 -20.57 -19.36
C LYS A 138 31.05 -19.69 -19.96
N GLN A 139 31.07 -18.39 -19.65
CA GLN A 139 32.10 -17.46 -20.10
C GLN A 139 33.47 -17.84 -19.53
N ASP A 140 33.55 -18.19 -18.25
CA ASP A 140 34.79 -18.63 -17.60
C ASP A 140 35.31 -19.93 -18.23
N SER A 141 34.43 -20.91 -18.46
CA SER A 141 34.80 -22.17 -19.14
C SER A 141 35.25 -21.96 -20.59
N LEU A 142 34.60 -21.07 -21.34
CA LEU A 142 35.00 -20.75 -22.71
C LEU A 142 36.40 -20.13 -22.74
N LYS A 143 36.69 -19.22 -21.81
CA LYS A 143 38.00 -18.58 -21.69
C LYS A 143 39.10 -19.61 -21.43
N GLU A 144 38.88 -20.55 -20.51
CA GLU A 144 39.85 -21.63 -20.25
C GLU A 144 40.14 -22.48 -21.49
N VAL A 145 39.12 -22.79 -22.29
CA VAL A 145 39.28 -23.58 -23.53
C VAL A 145 40.04 -22.78 -24.58
N GLN A 146 39.74 -21.49 -24.73
CA GLN A 146 40.45 -20.58 -25.66
C GLN A 146 41.92 -20.45 -25.27
N ASP A 147 42.23 -20.29 -23.99
CA ASP A 147 43.61 -20.18 -23.49
C ASP A 147 44.40 -21.47 -23.78
N LYS A 148 43.79 -22.64 -23.56
CA LYS A 148 44.40 -23.96 -23.88
C LYS A 148 44.63 -24.14 -25.38
N LEU A 149 43.68 -23.73 -26.21
CA LEU A 149 43.79 -23.82 -27.68
C LEU A 149 44.96 -22.97 -28.18
N ALA A 150 45.07 -21.72 -27.71
CA ALA A 150 46.17 -20.83 -28.06
C ALA A 150 47.54 -21.38 -27.65
N GLU A 151 47.63 -22.04 -26.48
CA GLU A 151 48.86 -22.71 -26.04
C GLU A 151 49.23 -23.88 -26.96
N LEU A 152 48.25 -24.71 -27.33
CA LEU A 152 48.47 -25.86 -28.24
C LEU A 152 48.87 -25.41 -29.64
N GLU A 153 48.23 -24.38 -30.18
CA GLU A 153 48.58 -23.78 -31.48
C GLU A 153 50.02 -23.27 -31.47
N LYS A 154 50.43 -22.59 -30.39
CA LYS A 154 51.81 -22.12 -30.22
C LYS A 154 52.82 -23.27 -30.19
N LYS A 155 52.53 -24.35 -29.45
CA LYS A 155 53.37 -25.55 -29.39
C LYS A 155 53.49 -26.24 -30.75
N LEU A 156 52.37 -26.35 -31.48
CA LEU A 156 52.35 -26.97 -32.80
C LEU A 156 53.19 -26.18 -33.81
N ALA A 157 53.05 -24.84 -33.83
CA ALA A 157 53.85 -23.99 -34.69
C ALA A 157 55.35 -24.06 -34.39
N GLN A 158 55.73 -24.17 -33.10
CA GLN A 158 57.12 -24.34 -32.69
C GLN A 158 57.69 -25.69 -33.14
N ALA A 159 56.95 -26.78 -32.92
CA ALA A 159 57.37 -28.13 -33.35
C ALA A 159 57.47 -28.28 -34.88
N GLN A 160 56.64 -27.55 -35.64
CA GLN A 160 56.75 -27.51 -37.10
C GLN A 160 58.02 -26.79 -37.55
N LYS A 161 58.37 -25.66 -36.94
CA LYS A 161 59.63 -24.94 -37.23
C LYS A 161 60.88 -25.73 -36.90
N GLU A 162 60.85 -26.59 -35.88
CA GLU A 162 61.98 -27.45 -35.51
C GLU A 162 62.15 -28.65 -36.46
N LYS A 163 61.15 -28.95 -37.29
CA LYS A 163 61.19 -30.05 -38.28
C LYS A 163 61.63 -29.63 -39.69
N GLU A 164 61.63 -28.32 -39.98
CA GLU A 164 62.20 -27.74 -41.20
C GLU A 164 63.69 -27.43 -41.02
#